data_AF-A0A7S1S7R0-F1
#
_entry.id   AF-A0A7S1S7R0-F1
#
_cell.length_a   1.000
_cell.length_b   1.000
_cell.length_c   1.000
_cell.angle_alpha   90.00
_cell.angle_beta   90.00
_cell.angle_gamma   90.00
#
_symmetry.space_group_name_H-M   'P 1'
#
loop_
_entity.id
_entity.type
_entity.pdbx_description
1 polymer ?
#
loop_
_entity_poly.entity_id
_entity_poly.type
_entity_poly.pdbx_seq_one_letter_code
_entity_poly.pdbx_strand_id
1 'polypeptide(L)'
;VSLATSGDYRQTLVGNLSHIIEPKTSRPIEITWSTLASVSVKTSASCMIADGLATAAMTLKEDVSAARRMLDQFHSGGLKDPVLDYLLYAREGPRFVRMRTYGEETAALREQRLARHEAATVIVVGGGLAGG
;
A
#
# COMPACT_ATOMS: atom_id res chain seq x y z
N VAL A 1 14.45 12.40 -2.62
CA VAL A 1 13.62 11.26 -2.19
C VAL A 1 13.24 11.46 -0.74
N SER A 2 11.97 11.22 -0.41
CA SER A 2 11.47 11.32 0.96
C SER A 2 10.68 10.07 1.33
N LEU A 3 10.68 9.75 2.63
CA LEU A 3 10.00 8.60 3.20
C LEU A 3 9.32 9.06 4.48
N ALA A 4 8.03 8.79 4.62
CA ALA A 4 7.30 9.00 5.86
C ALA A 4 6.56 7.72 6.23
N THR A 5 6.40 7.48 7.53
CA THR A 5 5.69 6.33 8.06
C THR A 5 4.65 6.81 9.05
N SER A 6 3.41 6.41 8.83
CA SER A 6 2.29 6.66 9.74
C SER A 6 1.84 5.35 10.37
N GLY A 7 1.43 5.43 11.63
CA GLY A 7 1.14 4.26 12.45
C GLY A 7 2.36 3.79 13.22
N ASP A 8 2.13 3.50 14.49
CA ASP A 8 3.07 2.84 15.37
C ASP A 8 2.29 1.76 16.12
N TYR A 9 2.79 0.53 16.03
CA TYR A 9 2.23 -0.63 16.72
C TYR A 9 2.33 -0.51 18.25
N ARG A 10 3.06 0.49 18.76
CA ARG A 10 3.22 0.84 20.18
C ARG A 10 2.63 2.19 20.59
N GLN A 11 2.14 3.02 19.67
CA GLN A 11 1.45 4.27 20.02
C GLN A 11 -0.03 4.03 20.26
N THR A 12 -0.32 3.44 21.41
CA THR A 12 -1.65 3.42 21.99
C THR A 12 -1.82 4.65 22.88
N LEU A 13 -2.83 5.49 22.61
CA LEU A 13 -3.17 6.61 23.51
C LEU A 13 -3.61 6.08 24.88
N VAL A 14 -4.68 5.28 24.88
CA VAL A 14 -5.23 4.52 26.01
C VAL A 14 -5.93 3.29 25.43
N GLY A 15 -5.60 2.08 25.89
CA GLY A 15 -6.17 0.84 25.34
C GLY A 15 -5.78 0.62 23.87
N ASN A 16 -6.73 0.18 23.04
CA ASN A 16 -6.49 -0.15 21.64
C ASN A 16 -6.83 1.02 20.70
N LEU A 17 -6.58 2.28 21.07
CA LEU A 17 -6.93 3.45 20.26
C LEU A 17 -5.69 4.16 19.71
N SER A 18 -5.71 4.43 18.40
CA SER A 18 -4.72 5.24 17.69
C SER A 18 -4.98 6.73 17.88
N HIS A 19 -3.93 7.56 17.77
CA HIS A 19 -4.08 9.02 17.73
C HIS A 19 -4.61 9.54 16.38
N ILE A 20 -4.68 8.68 15.37
CA ILE A 20 -5.22 9.02 14.05
C ILE A 20 -6.75 8.94 14.11
N ILE A 21 -7.41 10.01 13.68
CA ILE A 21 -8.87 10.10 13.63
C ILE A 21 -9.38 9.66 12.26
N GLU A 22 -10.35 8.74 12.23
CA GLU A 22 -11.07 8.40 11.02
C GLU A 22 -12.10 9.51 10.70
N PRO A 23 -12.00 10.17 9.53
CA PRO A 23 -12.88 11.29 9.20
C PRO A 23 -14.37 10.92 9.08
N LYS A 24 -14.67 9.67 8.69
CA LYS A 24 -16.06 9.21 8.51
C LYS A 24 -16.83 9.09 9.81
N THR A 25 -16.16 8.67 10.88
CA THR A 25 -16.77 8.45 12.19
C THR A 25 -16.41 9.54 13.20
N SER A 26 -15.44 10.40 12.87
CA SER A 26 -14.84 11.39 13.76
C SER A 26 -14.32 10.77 15.05
N ARG A 27 -13.88 9.50 14.98
CA ARG A 27 -13.36 8.73 16.12
C ARG A 27 -11.93 8.28 15.87
N PRO A 28 -11.14 8.08 16.95
CA PRO A 28 -9.87 7.37 16.88
C PRO A 28 -10.01 6.04 16.14
N ILE A 29 -9.02 5.71 15.31
CA ILE A 29 -8.94 4.38 14.72
C ILE A 29 -8.71 3.35 15.83
N GLU A 30 -9.53 2.31 15.85
CA GLU A 30 -9.33 1.18 16.73
C GLU A 30 -8.24 0.26 16.18
N ILE A 31 -7.30 -0.08 17.05
CA ILE A 31 -6.15 -0.93 16.79
C ILE A 31 -6.58 -2.36 17.04
N THR A 32 -6.89 -3.07 15.96
CA THR A 32 -7.26 -4.49 15.98
C THR A 32 -6.19 -5.29 15.24
N TRP A 33 -6.39 -6.60 15.18
CA TRP A 33 -5.55 -7.49 14.38
C TRP A 33 -5.78 -7.33 12.87
N SER A 34 -7.02 -7.01 12.48
CA SER A 34 -7.45 -6.78 11.09
C SER A 34 -7.07 -5.41 10.52
N THR A 35 -6.82 -4.40 11.37
CA THR A 35 -6.49 -3.05 10.89
C THR A 35 -5.01 -2.89 10.52
N LEU A 36 -4.74 -1.99 9.57
CA LEU A 36 -3.41 -1.52 9.24
C LEU A 36 -2.69 -1.04 10.51
N ALA A 37 -1.49 -1.57 10.71
CA ALA A 37 -0.62 -1.23 11.83
C ALA A 37 0.37 -0.13 11.47
N SER A 38 0.83 -0.10 10.22
CA SER A 38 1.75 0.91 9.73
C SER A 38 1.65 1.07 8.22
N VAL A 39 1.86 2.29 7.75
CA VAL A 39 1.96 2.64 6.33
C VAL A 39 3.20 3.49 6.11
N SER A 40 4.10 3.04 5.24
CA SER A 40 5.25 3.81 4.79
C SER A 40 5.06 4.23 3.34
N VAL A 41 5.25 5.51 3.03
CA VAL A 41 5.13 6.06 1.68
C VAL A 41 6.43 6.74 1.28
N LYS A 42 6.92 6.40 0.09
CA LYS A 42 8.12 6.98 -0.52
C LYS A 42 7.72 7.89 -1.68
N THR A 43 8.22 9.13 -1.70
CA THR A 43 7.98 10.11 -2.75
C THR A 43 9.30 10.60 -3.38
N SER A 44 9.22 11.26 -4.53
CA SER A 44 10.39 11.77 -5.26
C SER A 44 11.16 12.87 -4.49
N ALA A 45 10.49 13.85 -3.89
CA ALA A 45 11.16 14.92 -3.15
C ALA A 45 10.39 15.50 -1.94
N SER A 46 9.07 15.38 -1.87
CA SER A 46 8.28 15.99 -0.79
C SER A 46 7.96 15.04 0.38
N CYS A 47 8.55 15.31 1.54
CA CYS A 47 8.22 14.63 2.79
C CYS A 47 6.82 14.98 3.30
N MET A 48 6.35 16.21 3.05
CA MET A 48 5.01 16.65 3.41
C MET A 48 3.93 15.79 2.72
N ILE A 49 4.14 15.48 1.43
CA ILE A 49 3.23 14.62 0.67
C ILE A 49 3.33 13.18 1.16
N ALA A 50 4.54 12.67 1.40
CA ALA A 50 4.73 11.33 1.93
C ALA A 50 3.99 11.14 3.27
N ASP A 51 4.10 12.10 4.18
CA ASP A 51 3.50 12.06 5.50
C ASP A 51 1.97 12.15 5.46
N GLY A 52 1.45 13.09 4.66
CA GLY A 52 0.01 13.23 4.45
C GLY A 52 -0.61 11.98 3.83
N LEU A 53 0.04 11.38 2.83
CA LEU A 53 -0.42 10.14 2.19
C LEU A 53 -0.33 8.93 3.13
N ALA A 54 0.73 8.82 3.93
CA ALA A 54 0.86 7.75 4.91
C ALA A 54 -0.26 7.81 5.95
N THR A 55 -0.57 9.00 6.46
CA THR A 55 -1.65 9.22 7.42
C THR A 55 -3.02 9.01 6.78
N ALA A 56 -3.24 9.49 5.56
CA ALA A 56 -4.49 9.28 4.84
C ALA A 56 -4.74 7.78 4.57
N ALA A 57 -3.72 7.03 4.17
CA ALA A 57 -3.82 5.59 3.96
C ALA A 57 -4.15 4.82 5.26
N MET A 58 -3.62 5.25 6.41
CA MET A 58 -3.99 4.67 7.71
C MET A 58 -5.50 4.78 8.01
N THR A 59 -6.17 5.83 7.54
CA THR A 59 -7.62 6.02 7.75
C THR A 59 -8.50 4.99 7.03
N LEU A 60 -7.92 4.21 6.11
CA LEU A 60 -8.63 3.15 5.37
C LEU A 60 -8.65 1.82 6.14
N LYS A 61 -8.00 1.76 7.31
CA LYS A 61 -8.13 0.72 8.33
C LYS A 61 -7.91 -0.70 7.81
N GLU A 62 -8.98 -1.45 7.55
CA GLU A 62 -8.96 -2.86 7.14
C GLU A 62 -8.97 -3.00 5.61
N ASP A 63 -9.35 -1.94 4.88
CA ASP A 63 -9.43 -1.96 3.43
C ASP A 63 -8.06 -1.65 2.80
N VAL A 64 -7.15 -2.62 2.91
CA VAL A 64 -5.82 -2.57 2.31
C VAL A 64 -5.90 -2.37 0.79
N SER A 65 -6.96 -2.88 0.16
CA SER A 65 -7.19 -2.71 -1.29
C SER A 65 -7.53 -1.27 -1.63
N ALA A 66 -8.37 -0.60 -0.84
CA ALA A 66 -8.64 0.82 -1.01
C ALA A 66 -7.40 1.68 -0.73
N ALA A 67 -6.61 1.36 0.30
CA ALA A 67 -5.36 2.05 0.59
C ALA A 67 -4.37 1.95 -0.56
N ARG A 68 -4.25 0.76 -1.15
CA ARG A 68 -3.46 0.54 -2.36
C ARG A 68 -3.97 1.37 -3.54
N ARG A 69 -5.26 1.29 -3.86
CA ARG A 69 -5.87 2.04 -4.97
C ARG A 69 -5.70 3.55 -4.81
N MET A 70 -5.81 4.05 -3.58
CA MET A 70 -5.57 5.47 -3.26
C MET A 70 -4.12 5.84 -3.58
N LEU A 71 -3.14 5.10 -3.07
CA LEU A 71 -1.72 5.41 -3.28
C LEU A 71 -1.29 5.25 -4.74
N ASP A 72 -1.85 4.29 -5.46
CA ASP A 72 -1.58 4.05 -6.88
C ASP A 72 -1.98 5.27 -7.76
N GLN A 73 -2.96 6.08 -7.36
CA GLN A 73 -3.33 7.31 -8.08
C GLN A 73 -2.20 8.35 -8.06
N PHE A 74 -1.36 8.34 -7.02
CA PHE A 74 -0.25 9.27 -6.86
C PHE A 74 1.07 8.78 -7.47
N HIS A 75 1.06 7.61 -8.11
CA HIS A 75 2.26 7.03 -8.73
C HIS A 75 2.63 7.68 -10.08
N SER A 76 1.68 8.34 -10.74
CA SER A 76 1.86 8.80 -12.13
C SER A 76 2.91 9.91 -12.29
N GLY A 77 3.76 9.78 -13.32
CA GLY A 77 4.90 10.68 -13.60
C GLY A 77 4.54 12.11 -13.99
N GLY A 78 3.25 12.46 -14.08
CA GLY A 78 2.78 13.84 -14.32
C GLY A 78 2.66 14.68 -13.05
N LEU A 79 2.78 14.07 -11.86
CA LEU A 79 2.77 14.78 -10.60
C LEU A 79 4.15 15.39 -10.32
N LYS A 80 4.18 16.55 -9.66
CA LYS A 80 5.43 17.20 -9.22
C LYS A 80 6.23 16.31 -8.27
N ASP A 81 5.52 15.58 -7.40
CA ASP A 81 6.07 14.73 -6.36
C ASP A 81 5.34 13.37 -6.32
N PRO A 82 5.60 12.46 -7.29
CA PRO A 82 4.91 11.18 -7.34
C PRO A 82 5.35 10.24 -6.22
N VAL A 83 4.46 9.32 -5.87
CA VAL A 83 4.75 8.15 -5.04
C VAL A 83 5.61 7.17 -5.84
N LEU A 84 6.78 6.85 -5.30
CA LEU A 84 7.75 5.94 -5.90
C LEU A 84 7.60 4.50 -5.41
N ASP A 85 7.18 4.33 -4.15
CA ASP A 85 6.95 3.04 -3.50
C ASP A 85 6.09 3.26 -2.25
N TYR A 86 5.45 2.21 -1.77
CA TYR A 86 4.78 2.20 -0.48
C TYR A 86 4.78 0.80 0.13
N LEU A 87 4.68 0.76 1.46
CA LEU A 87 4.55 -0.46 2.24
C LEU A 87 3.35 -0.31 3.18
N LEU A 88 2.37 -1.20 3.04
CA LEU A 88 1.26 -1.34 3.97
C LEU A 88 1.52 -2.58 4.84
N TYR A 89 1.46 -2.41 6.16
CA TYR A 89 1.63 -3.48 7.13
C TYR A 89 0.36 -3.65 7.96
N ALA A 90 -0.18 -4.87 7.97
CA ALA A 90 -1.31 -5.29 8.81
C ALA A 90 -0.86 -6.42 9.77
N ARG A 91 -1.49 -6.51 10.95
CA ARG A 91 -1.10 -7.52 11.96
C ARG A 91 -1.60 -8.92 11.59
N GLU A 92 -2.72 -9.01 10.89
CA GLU A 92 -3.36 -10.22 10.40
C GLU A 92 -3.67 -10.09 8.89
N GLY A 93 -3.74 -11.22 8.17
CA GLY A 93 -3.97 -11.24 6.71
C GLY A 93 -2.69 -11.03 5.88
N PRO A 94 -2.77 -10.47 4.64
CA PRO A 94 -1.60 -10.18 3.83
C PRO A 94 -0.72 -9.14 4.53
N ARG A 95 0.28 -9.65 5.26
CA ARG A 95 1.09 -8.89 6.21
C ARG A 95 1.84 -7.72 5.58
N PHE A 96 2.17 -7.82 4.29
CA PHE A 96 2.89 -6.80 3.56
C PHE A 96 2.26 -6.62 2.18
N VAL A 97 1.75 -5.43 1.90
CA VAL A 97 1.40 -5.03 0.54
C VAL A 97 2.39 -3.97 0.12
N ARG A 98 3.21 -4.33 -0.86
CA ARG A 98 4.17 -3.42 -1.49
C ARG A 98 3.64 -3.02 -2.86
N MET A 99 3.97 -1.80 -3.25
CA MET A 99 3.82 -1.41 -4.64
C MET A 99 4.62 -2.38 -5.54
N ARG A 100 3.92 -3.15 -6.38
CA ARG A 100 4.60 -3.86 -7.47
C ARG A 100 4.95 -2.81 -8.50
N THR A 101 6.23 -2.48 -8.61
CA THR A 101 6.73 -1.90 -9.86
C THR A 101 6.37 -2.89 -10.95
N TYR A 102 5.49 -2.51 -11.87
CA TYR A 102 5.44 -3.21 -13.15
C TYR A 102 6.85 -3.05 -13.70
N GLY A 103 7.61 -4.13 -13.77
CA GLY A 103 8.88 -4.09 -14.49
C GLY A 103 8.52 -3.69 -15.91
N GLU A 104 8.88 -2.47 -16.32
CA GLU A 104 8.89 -2.12 -17.72
C GLU A 104 10.01 -2.93 -18.35
N GLU A 105 9.64 -4.11 -18.82
CA GLU A 105 10.51 -4.93 -19.63
C GLU A 105 10.63 -4.27 -21.00
N THR A 106 11.82 -3.78 -21.32
CA THR A 106 12.10 -3.29 -22.67
C THR A 106 11.97 -4.43 -23.67
N ALA A 107 11.59 -4.12 -24.92
CA ALA A 107 11.41 -5.13 -25.97
C ALA A 107 12.62 -6.07 -26.11
N ALA A 108 13.83 -5.52 -25.97
CA ALA A 108 15.08 -6.29 -26.00
C ALA A 108 15.21 -7.28 -24.82
N LEU A 109 14.86 -6.86 -23.60
CA LEU A 109 14.89 -7.75 -22.42
C LEU A 109 13.79 -8.83 -22.51
N ARG A 110 12.63 -8.48 -23.08
CA ARG A 110 11.53 -9.41 -23.36
C ARG A 110 11.94 -10.52 -24.33
N GLU A 111 12.56 -10.16 -25.44
CA GLU A 111 13.06 -11.13 -26.42
C GLU A 111 14.14 -12.02 -25.81
N GLN A 112 15.06 -11.45 -25.05
CA GLN A 112 16.14 -12.21 -24.40
C GLN A 112 15.61 -13.18 -23.33
N ARG A 113 14.54 -12.81 -22.62
CA ARG A 113 13.85 -13.70 -21.66
C ARG A 113 13.08 -14.80 -22.37
N LEU A 114 12.32 -14.47 -23.43
CA LEU A 114 11.57 -15.45 -24.22
C LEU A 114 12.49 -16.47 -24.93
N ALA A 115 13.69 -16.05 -25.33
CA ALA A 115 14.68 -16.94 -25.93
C ALA A 115 15.36 -17.89 -24.93
N ARG A 116 15.32 -17.57 -23.62
CA ARG A 116 16.01 -18.33 -22.56
C ARG A 116 15.10 -19.22 -21.72
N HIS A 117 13.79 -19.11 -21.87
CA HIS A 117 12.82 -19.84 -21.05
C HIS A 117 11.74 -20.51 -21.90
N GLU A 118 11.43 -21.77 -21.57
CA GLU A 118 10.27 -22.48 -22.12
C GLU A 118 8.96 -21.88 -21.54
N ALA A 119 7.87 -21.95 -22.29
CA ALA A 119 6.61 -21.28 -21.94
C ALA A 119 6.07 -21.77 -20.58
N ALA A 120 6.16 -20.93 -19.55
CA ALA A 120 5.59 -21.25 -18.25
C ALA A 120 4.05 -21.10 -18.28
N THR A 121 3.34 -22.17 -17.94
CA THR A 121 1.89 -22.13 -17.75
C THR A 121 1.58 -21.48 -16.41
N VAL A 122 0.95 -20.31 -16.44
CA VAL A 122 0.42 -19.66 -15.24
C VAL A 122 -1.03 -20.11 -15.05
N ILE A 123 -1.29 -20.88 -13.99
CA ILE A 123 -2.66 -21.19 -13.56
C ILE A 123 -3.10 -20.08 -12.61
N VAL A 124 -4.03 -19.24 -13.05
CA VAL A 124 -4.68 -18.23 -12.18
C VAL A 124 -5.84 -18.91 -11.46
N VAL A 125 -5.66 -19.23 -10.18
CA VAL A 125 -6.77 -19.65 -9.33
C VAL A 125 -7.51 -18.41 -8.85
N GLY A 126 -8.50 -17.97 -9.63
CA GLY A 126 -9.49 -17.01 -9.18
C GLY A 126 -10.39 -17.67 -8.13
N GLY A 127 -10.27 -17.27 -6.87
CA GLY A 127 -11.23 -17.64 -5.83
C GLY A 127 -12.58 -17.02 -6.19
N GLY A 128 -13.46 -17.82 -6.79
CA GLY A 128 -14.80 -17.43 -7.12
C GLY A 128 -15.57 -17.00 -5.86
N LEU A 129 -16.13 -15.81 -5.91
CA LEU A 129 -17.31 -15.48 -5.10
C LEU A 129 -18.51 -16.08 -5.84
N ALA A 130 -18.77 -17.35 -5.60
CA ALA A 130 -20.09 -17.94 -5.82
C ALA A 130 -20.87 -17.73 -4.52
N GLY A 131 -21.95 -16.96 -4.59
CA GLY A 131 -22.85 -16.72 -3.47
C GLY A 131 -23.89 -15.68 -3.87
N GLY A 132 -25.01 -16.17 -4.43
CA GLY A 132 -26.27 -15.43 -4.48
C GLY A 132 -27.04 -15.52 -3.17
#